data_AF-A0A9D1UMW4-F1
#
_entry.id   AF-A0A9D1UMW4-F1
#
_cell.length_a   1.000
_cell.length_b   1.000
_cell.length_c   1.000
_cell.angle_alpha   90.00
_cell.angle_beta   90.00
_cell.angle_gamma   90.00
#
_symmetry.space_group_name_H-M   'P 1'
#
loop_
_entity.id
_entity.type
_entity.pdbx_description
1 polymer ?
#
loop_
_entity_poly.entity_id
_entity_poly.type
_entity_poly.pdbx_seq_one_letter_code
_entity_poly.pdbx_strand_id
1 'polypeptide(L)' 'PRFAVFKGIMAAKKKKIQEVSLSDIGVDPSNVGLAAAATQVTAAAPKAAKEAGEIITDEGDGGNKLVEFLAAQKLV' A
#
# COMPACT_ATOMS: atom_id res chain seq x y z
N PRO A 1 -18.46 0.72 7.63
CA PRO A 1 -18.72 2.09 8.13
C PRO A 1 -20.10 2.58 7.66
N ARG A 2 -20.88 3.24 8.52
CA ARG A 2 -22.17 3.83 8.11
C ARG A 2 -21.93 5.21 7.48
N PHE A 3 -22.77 5.61 6.54
CA PHE A 3 -22.71 6.98 6.00
C PHE A 3 -23.03 7.99 7.10
N ALA A 4 -22.25 9.07 7.18
CA ALA A 4 -22.44 10.08 8.21
C ALA A 4 -23.66 10.96 7.87
N VAL A 5 -24.59 11.08 8.81
CA VAL A 5 -25.73 12.01 8.69
C VAL A 5 -25.31 13.41 9.15
N PHE A 6 -25.96 14.45 8.63
CA PHE A 6 -25.61 15.85 8.92
C PHE A 6 -25.50 16.16 10.43
N LYS A 7 -26.44 15.64 11.24
CA LYS A 7 -26.40 15.75 12.70
C LYS A 7 -25.13 15.14 13.30
N GLY A 8 -24.68 14.00 12.78
CA GLY A 8 -23.47 13.30 13.22
C GLY A 8 -22.19 14.06 12.86
N ILE A 9 -22.13 14.63 11.65
CA ILE A 9 -21.00 15.47 11.21
C ILE A 9 -20.89 16.71 12.11
N MET A 10 -22.02 17.38 12.37
CA MET A 10 -22.05 18.57 13.23
C MET A 10 -21.69 18.26 14.68
N ALA A 11 -22.12 17.13 15.21
CA ALA A 11 -21.74 16.69 16.56
C ALA A 11 -20.25 16.35 16.66
N ALA A 12 -19.69 15.65 15.66
CA ALA A 12 -18.27 15.34 15.59
C ALA A 12 -17.41 16.60 15.51
N LYS A 13 -17.78 17.57 14.66
CA LYS A 13 -17.07 18.86 14.53
C LYS A 13 -17.03 19.65 15.85
N LYS A 14 -18.08 19.57 16.67
CA LYS A 14 -18.17 20.28 17.96
C LYS A 14 -17.45 19.56 19.10
N LYS A 15 -17.24 18.25 18.98
CA LYS A 15 -16.61 17.46 20.05
C LYS A 15 -15.14 17.85 20.16
N LYS A 16 -14.70 18.25 21.35
CA LYS A 16 -13.29 18.48 21.61
C LYS A 16 -12.53 17.16 21.46
N ILE A 17 -11.54 17.14 20.58
CA ILE A 17 -10.57 16.05 20.50
C ILE A 17 -9.51 16.37 21.54
N GLN A 18 -9.29 15.45 22.48
CA GLN A 18 -8.25 15.61 23.48
C GLN A 18 -6.91 15.26 22.82
N GLU A 19 -6.01 16.23 22.80
CA GLU A 19 -4.61 16.00 22.48
C GLU A 19 -3.90 15.51 23.74
N VAL A 20 -3.09 14.48 23.59
CA VAL A 20 -2.41 13.78 24.70
C VAL A 20 -0.95 13.69 24.33
N SER A 21 -0.08 14.14 25.24
CA SER A 21 1.37 14.05 25.10
C SER A 21 1.90 12.74 25.70
N LEU A 22 3.16 12.38 25.40
CA LEU A 22 3.80 11.20 25.99
C LEU A 22 3.87 11.27 27.53
N SER A 23 4.08 12.47 28.08
CA SER A 23 4.07 12.71 29.52
C SER A 23 2.71 12.44 30.16
N ASP A 24 1.60 12.73 29.45
CA ASP A 24 0.25 12.52 29.97
C ASP A 24 -0.12 11.03 30.10
N ILE A 25 0.58 10.15 29.38
CA ILE A 25 0.37 8.69 29.39
C ILE A 25 1.52 7.92 30.06
N GLY A 26 2.53 8.61 30.61
CA GLY A 26 3.66 8.00 31.31
C GLY A 26 4.58 7.18 30.39
N VAL A 27 4.66 7.52 29.11
CA VAL A 27 5.54 6.83 28.15
C VAL A 27 6.89 7.52 28.10
N ASP A 28 7.97 6.75 28.27
CA ASP A 28 9.33 7.23 28.11
C ASP A 28 9.59 7.61 26.63
N PRO A 29 9.99 8.86 26.35
CA PRO A 29 10.35 9.30 25.00
C PRO A 29 11.43 8.43 24.33
N SER A 30 12.30 7.74 25.08
CA SER A 30 13.34 6.88 24.51
C SER A 30 12.80 5.60 23.86
N ASN A 31 11.56 5.23 24.18
CA ASN A 31 10.95 3.98 23.71
C ASN A 31 10.08 4.17 22.45
N VAL A 32 9.97 5.40 21.94
CA VAL A 32 9.08 5.73 20.83
C VAL A 32 9.78 6.58 19.76
N GLY A 33 9.17 6.65 18.58
CA GLY A 33 9.71 7.42 17.46
C GLY A 33 10.82 6.68 16.71
N LEU A 34 11.43 7.39 15.75
CA LEU A 34 12.38 6.80 14.81
C LEU A 34 13.65 6.28 15.51
N ALA A 35 14.12 6.96 16.56
CA ALA A 35 15.31 6.56 17.30
C ALA A 35 15.13 5.23 18.07
N ALA A 36 13.89 4.88 18.40
CA ALA A 36 13.55 3.64 19.11
C ALA A 36 13.07 2.51 18.17
N ALA A 37 12.98 2.77 16.86
CA ALA A 37 12.48 1.79 15.90
C ALA A 37 13.54 0.72 15.58
N ALA A 38 13.15 -0.55 15.62
CA ALA A 38 14.04 -1.67 15.26
C ALA A 38 14.38 -1.74 13.76
N THR A 39 13.58 -1.08 12.92
CA THR A 39 13.73 -1.08 11.45
C THR A 39 13.64 0.34 10.91
N GLN A 40 14.31 0.58 9.78
CA GLN A 40 14.28 1.86 9.08
C GLN A 40 13.98 1.65 7.60
N VAL A 41 13.17 2.55 7.03
CA VAL A 41 12.92 2.59 5.59
C VAL A 41 14.16 3.15 4.90
N THR A 42 14.84 2.32 4.11
CA THR A 42 16.03 2.73 3.33
C THR A 42 15.66 3.28 1.95
N ALA A 43 14.57 2.79 1.36
CA ALA A 43 14.05 3.27 0.08
C ALA A 43 12.54 2.99 -0.03
N ALA A 44 11.83 3.86 -0.75
CA ALA A 44 10.46 3.65 -1.16
C ALA A 44 10.29 4.18 -2.59
N ALA A 45 10.00 3.28 -3.54
CA ALA A 45 9.79 3.63 -4.94
C ALA A 45 8.41 3.12 -5.39
N PRO A 46 7.67 3.89 -6.21
CA PRO A 46 6.43 3.40 -6.79
C PRO A 46 6.71 2.21 -7.71
N LYS A 47 5.75 1.29 -7.78
CA LYS A 47 5.81 0.19 -8.75
C LYS A 47 5.83 0.78 -10.17
N ALA A 48 6.75 0.31 -11.00
CA ALA A 48 6.79 0.69 -12.41
C ALA A 48 5.45 0.40 -13.10
N ALA A 49 5.09 1.22 -14.08
CA ALA A 49 3.89 1.00 -14.89
C ALA A 49 3.98 -0.37 -15.59
N LYS A 50 2.83 -1.04 -15.78
CA LYS A 50 2.80 -2.25 -16.59
C LYS A 50 3.10 -1.87 -18.04
N GLU A 51 4.09 -2.52 -18.63
CA GLU A 51 4.34 -2.43 -20.06
C GLU A 51 3.23 -3.15 -20.83
N ALA A 52 3.02 -2.76 -22.09
CA ALA A 52 2.11 -3.50 -22.96
C ALA A 52 2.63 -4.94 -23.10
N GLY A 53 1.70 -5.90 -23.06
CA GLY A 53 2.04 -7.30 -23.32
C GLY A 53 2.47 -7.49 -24.78
N GLU A 54 3.13 -8.61 -25.05
CA GLU A 54 3.49 -9.00 -26.40
C GLU A 54 2.23 -9.42 -27.18
N ILE A 55 2.04 -8.84 -28.37
CA ILE A 55 0.96 -9.23 -29.28
C ILE A 55 1.52 -10.28 -30.22
N ILE A 56 1.10 -11.53 -30.04
CA ILE A 56 1.44 -12.64 -30.95
C ILE A 56 0.31 -12.78 -31.95
N THR A 57 0.58 -12.44 -33.22
CA THR A 57 -0.33 -12.76 -34.33
C THR A 57 -0.08 -14.20 -34.78
N ASP A 58 -1.15 -15.00 -34.84
CA ASP A 58 -1.06 -16.42 -35.20
C ASP A 58 -1.03 -16.59 -36.73
N GLU A 59 0.07 -17.14 -37.25
CA GLU A 59 0.25 -17.50 -38.65
C GLU A 59 0.32 -19.04 -38.85
N GLY A 60 -0.12 -19.81 -37.85
CA GLY A 60 -0.06 -21.27 -37.81
C GLY A 60 0.91 -21.85 -36.76
N ASP A 61 1.60 -20.99 -36.01
CA ASP A 61 2.56 -21.33 -34.95
C ASP A 61 2.29 -20.65 -33.60
N GLY A 62 1.15 -19.96 -33.45
CA GLY A 62 0.82 -19.19 -32.26
C GLY A 62 0.75 -20.01 -30.98
N GLY A 63 0.35 -21.28 -31.07
CA GLY A 63 0.36 -22.22 -29.94
C GLY A 63 1.76 -22.50 -29.40
N ASN A 64 2.75 -22.64 -30.28
CA ASN A 64 4.16 -22.85 -29.88
C ASN A 64 4.71 -21.57 -29.22
N LYS A 65 4.46 -20.41 -29.84
CA LYS A 65 4.88 -19.09 -29.31
C LYS A 65 4.29 -18.80 -27.93
N LEU A 66 3.04 -19.22 -27.67
CA LEU A 66 2.41 -19.07 -26.36
C LEU A 66 3.08 -19.95 -25.29
N VAL A 67 3.36 -21.22 -25.61
CA VAL A 67 4.02 -22.14 -24.67
C VAL A 67 5.45 -21.66 -24.38
N GLU A 68 6.16 -21.17 -25.39
CA GLU A 68 7.48 -20.55 -25.23
C GLU A 68 7.44 -19.35 -24.29
N PHE A 69 6.46 -18.45 -24.45
CA PHE A 69 6.27 -17.32 -23.55
C PHE A 69 6.01 -17.76 -22.10
N LEU A 70 5.14 -18.75 -21.89
CA LEU A 70 4.79 -19.24 -20.56
C LEU A 70 5.98 -19.91 -19.86
N ALA A 71 6.78 -20.68 -20.60
CA ALA A 71 8.02 -21.28 -20.09
C ALA A 71 9.07 -20.21 -19.75
N ALA A 72 9.24 -19.20 -20.62
CA ALA A 72 10.18 -18.10 -20.41
C ALA A 72 9.86 -17.27 -19.15
N GLN A 73 8.57 -17.06 -18.87
CA GLN A 73 8.09 -16.35 -17.67
C GLN A 73 8.00 -17.26 -16.43
N LYS A 74 8.39 -18.54 -16.52
CA LYS A 74 8.30 -19.56 -15.45
C LYS A 74 6.88 -19.72 -14.90
N LEU A 75 5.91 -19.68 -15.80
CA LEU A 75 4.48 -19.86 -15.49
C LEU A 75 4.02 -21.31 -15.68
N VAL A 76 4.86 -22.14 -16.33
CA VAL A 76 4.75 -23.59 -16.49
C VAL A 76 6.11 -24.25 -16.36
#